data_AF-A0A6I9RFJ2-F1
#
_entry.id   AF-A0A6I9RFJ2-F1
#
_cell.length_a   1.000
_cell.length_b   1.000
_cell.length_c   1.000
_cell.angle_alpha   90.00
_cell.angle_beta   90.00
_cell.angle_gamma   90.00
#
_symmetry.space_group_name_H-M   'P 1'
#
loop_
_entity.id
_entity.type
_entity.pdbx_description
1 polymer ?
#
loop_
_entity_poly.entity_id
_entity_poly.type
_entity_poly.pdbx_seq_one_letter_code
_entity_poly.pdbx_strand_id
1 'polypeptide(L)'
;MPTYAKVFYSRSLSPPWSSRFRRLTSSSAFSTACLIFGIAGFLFGSISVFRPMIGGRKCTDFEPISVSVSWDRGAGSKLVAEERPGLIGGAGGGGSRERQKVMGFVGIQTGFGSVGRRRSLRKTWFPSDRESLFRLEESTGLAFRFVIGKTNDKSKMTALKREIEDYDDFILLDAEEQYSKLPYKTLAFFKAAYALFDADFYVKADDDIYLRPDRLSVLLAKERPHSQTYLGCMKKGPVFTDPSLKWYEPLSYLLGKEYFLHAYGPIYALSADVVASLVTLRNNSFRMFSNEDVTIGAWMLAMNVNHENNYELCAPDCTASSVAVWDIPKCSGLCNPEVKMLELHKREICSGGPTSASDG
;
A
#
# COMPACT_ATOMS: atom_id res chain seq x y z
N MET A 1 7.47 -74.15 70.41
CA MET A 1 7.96 -73.78 69.06
C MET A 1 8.26 -72.28 69.06
N PRO A 2 9.32 -71.82 68.39
CA PRO A 2 10.57 -71.58 69.11
C PRO A 2 11.11 -70.14 69.02
N THR A 3 12.09 -69.89 69.90
CA THR A 3 13.38 -69.23 69.62
C THR A 3 13.57 -67.70 69.51
N TYR A 4 14.64 -67.32 70.23
CA TYR A 4 15.67 -66.30 69.98
C TYR A 4 15.48 -64.86 70.49
N ALA A 5 16.26 -64.58 71.54
CA ALA A 5 16.65 -63.27 72.05
C ALA A 5 17.42 -62.45 71.00
N LYS A 6 17.26 -61.11 71.04
CA LYS A 6 18.26 -60.17 70.52
C LYS A 6 18.41 -58.96 71.44
N VAL A 7 19.63 -58.89 71.99
CA VAL A 7 20.30 -57.73 72.58
C VAL A 7 20.34 -56.58 71.57
N PHE A 8 20.09 -55.35 72.03
CA PHE A 8 20.39 -54.15 71.26
C PHE A 8 21.44 -53.29 71.99
N TYR A 9 22.54 -53.04 71.27
CA TYR A 9 23.63 -52.15 71.66
C TYR A 9 23.22 -50.68 71.54
N SER A 10 23.74 -49.86 72.45
CA SER A 10 23.71 -48.40 72.37
C SER A 10 24.54 -47.89 71.18
N ARG A 11 23.94 -47.06 70.32
CA ARG A 11 24.65 -46.30 69.27
C ARG A 11 24.57 -44.80 69.59
N SER A 12 25.72 -44.14 69.52
CA SER A 12 25.86 -42.71 69.81
C SER A 12 25.10 -41.84 68.80
N LEU A 13 24.40 -40.83 69.30
CA LEU A 13 23.85 -39.74 68.49
C LEU A 13 24.87 -38.60 68.45
N SER A 14 25.37 -38.28 67.26
CA SER A 14 26.04 -37.01 66.93
C SER A 14 25.00 -35.97 66.45
N PRO A 15 25.35 -34.68 66.31
CA PRO A 15 24.70 -33.56 67.00
C PRO A 15 23.63 -32.82 66.16
N PRO A 16 22.89 -31.86 66.76
CA PRO A 16 21.91 -31.06 66.03
C PRO A 16 22.57 -30.14 64.99
N TRP A 17 21.88 -30.04 63.87
CA TRP A 17 22.21 -29.37 62.61
C TRP A 17 22.22 -27.83 62.67
N SER A 18 22.42 -27.23 63.85
CA SER A 18 22.33 -25.78 64.06
C SER A 18 23.70 -25.09 64.19
N SER A 19 24.80 -25.85 64.24
CA SER A 19 26.15 -25.30 64.44
C SER A 19 26.98 -25.12 63.16
N ARG A 20 26.54 -25.60 61.99
CA ARG A 20 27.26 -25.42 60.71
C ARG A 20 26.97 -24.11 59.99
N PHE A 21 25.80 -23.49 60.20
CA PHE A 21 25.47 -22.23 59.51
C PHE A 21 26.12 -20.99 60.12
N ARG A 22 26.61 -21.08 61.36
CA ARG A 22 27.20 -19.94 62.06
C ARG A 22 28.72 -19.78 61.84
N ARG A 23 29.32 -20.58 60.95
CA ARG A 23 30.77 -20.55 60.66
C ARG A 23 31.12 -20.31 59.18
N LEU A 24 30.14 -19.90 58.36
CA LEU A 24 30.35 -19.49 56.95
C LEU A 24 30.21 -17.99 56.71
N THR A 25 29.72 -17.22 57.69
CA THR A 25 29.52 -15.76 57.58
C THR A 25 30.69 -14.93 58.14
N SER A 26 31.81 -15.56 58.50
CA SER A 26 32.96 -14.90 59.14
C SER A 26 34.28 -15.12 58.39
N SER A 27 34.23 -15.50 57.11
CA SER A 27 35.44 -15.60 56.28
C SER A 27 35.52 -14.37 55.38
N SER A 28 36.68 -13.71 55.37
CA SER A 28 36.99 -12.61 54.44
C SER A 28 36.68 -12.98 52.99
N ALA A 29 36.76 -14.27 52.64
CA ALA A 29 36.45 -14.82 51.32
C ALA A 29 34.97 -14.69 50.90
N PHE A 30 34.02 -14.70 51.85
CA PHE A 30 32.60 -14.52 51.53
C PHE A 30 32.29 -13.06 51.21
N SER A 31 32.90 -12.13 51.96
CA SER A 31 32.80 -10.69 51.67
C SER A 31 33.44 -10.32 50.33
N THR A 32 34.60 -10.88 49.99
CA THR A 32 35.21 -10.63 48.66
C THR A 32 34.39 -11.26 47.53
N ALA A 33 33.82 -12.45 47.72
CA ALA A 33 32.93 -13.04 46.72
C ALA A 33 31.69 -12.16 46.48
N CYS A 34 31.02 -11.69 47.54
CA CYS A 34 29.89 -10.77 47.40
C CYS A 34 30.28 -9.43 46.75
N LEU A 35 31.48 -8.91 47.03
CA LEU A 35 31.97 -7.69 46.39
C LEU A 35 32.23 -7.90 44.88
N ILE A 36 32.81 -9.04 44.49
CA ILE A 36 33.07 -9.39 43.09
C ILE A 36 31.75 -9.59 42.33
N PHE A 37 30.78 -10.31 42.90
CA PHE A 37 29.46 -10.47 42.28
C PHE A 37 28.68 -9.15 42.21
N GLY A 38 28.82 -8.27 43.22
CA GLY A 38 28.24 -6.92 43.20
C GLY A 38 28.84 -6.03 42.11
N ILE A 39 30.18 -6.02 41.96
CA ILE A 39 30.88 -5.26 40.92
C ILE A 39 30.56 -5.83 39.53
N ALA A 40 30.53 -7.15 39.36
CA ALA A 40 30.15 -7.79 38.10
C ALA A 40 28.69 -7.48 37.72
N GLY A 41 27.78 -7.49 38.70
CA GLY A 41 26.37 -7.10 38.50
C GLY A 41 26.21 -5.62 38.14
N PHE A 42 27.02 -4.73 38.74
CA PHE A 42 27.01 -3.30 38.42
C PHE A 42 27.64 -2.99 37.05
N LEU A 43 28.67 -3.76 36.64
CA LEU A 43 29.24 -3.69 35.29
C LEU A 43 28.27 -4.24 34.23
N PHE A 44 27.59 -5.36 34.49
CA PHE A 44 26.55 -5.87 33.59
C PHE A 44 25.32 -4.94 33.53
N GLY A 45 24.92 -4.36 34.67
CA GLY A 45 23.82 -3.39 34.75
C GLY A 45 24.15 -2.10 34.02
N SER A 46 25.37 -1.57 34.15
CA SER A 46 25.80 -0.38 33.42
C SER A 46 25.96 -0.65 31.91
N ILE A 47 26.47 -1.81 31.48
CA ILE A 47 26.48 -2.18 30.04
C ILE A 47 25.06 -2.33 29.48
N SER A 48 24.09 -2.74 30.30
CA SER A 48 22.67 -2.89 29.91
C SER A 48 21.91 -1.56 29.90
N VAL A 49 22.26 -0.61 30.77
CA VAL A 49 21.64 0.72 30.87
C VAL A 49 22.31 1.74 29.92
N PHE A 50 23.59 1.56 29.57
CA PHE A 50 24.30 2.37 28.57
C PHE A 50 24.24 1.82 27.13
N ARG A 51 23.54 0.69 26.90
CA ARG A 51 23.10 0.26 25.57
C ARG A 51 21.70 0.81 25.23
N PRO A 52 21.58 2.14 25.14
CA PRO A 52 20.87 2.66 23.97
C PRO A 52 21.62 3.87 23.40
N MET A 53 22.75 3.65 22.72
CA MET A 53 23.28 4.71 21.83
C MET A 53 24.22 4.25 20.70
N ILE A 54 24.50 2.96 20.54
CA ILE A 54 25.25 2.47 19.37
C ILE A 54 24.64 1.15 18.92
N GLY A 55 24.05 1.16 17.73
CA GLY A 55 23.50 -0.03 17.09
C GLY A 55 22.01 -0.22 17.35
N GLY A 56 21.19 0.72 16.86
CA GLY A 56 19.81 0.40 16.51
C GLY A 56 19.86 -0.84 15.62
N ARG A 57 19.32 -1.96 16.11
CA ARG A 57 18.93 -3.05 15.23
C ARG A 57 17.88 -2.47 14.29
N LYS A 58 18.33 -1.94 13.15
CA LYS A 58 17.46 -1.79 12.00
C LYS A 58 16.94 -3.20 11.76
N CYS A 59 15.64 -3.42 11.89
CA CYS A 59 14.99 -4.52 11.24
C CYS A 59 15.23 -4.32 9.74
N THR A 60 16.33 -4.89 9.25
CA THR A 60 16.65 -5.01 7.84
C THR A 60 16.08 -6.35 7.42
N ASP A 61 14.89 -6.35 6.82
CA ASP A 61 14.36 -7.38 5.92
C ASP A 61 12.93 -7.00 5.51
N PHE A 62 12.71 -5.75 5.08
CA PHE A 62 11.46 -5.39 4.43
C PHE A 62 11.72 -5.12 2.97
N GLU A 63 10.94 -5.76 2.10
CA GLU A 63 10.96 -5.52 0.65
C GLU A 63 10.67 -4.04 0.36
N PRO A 64 11.35 -3.44 -0.63
CA PRO A 64 11.07 -2.07 -1.03
C PRO A 64 9.63 -1.95 -1.52
N ILE A 65 8.94 -0.93 -1.00
CA ILE A 65 7.56 -0.61 -1.39
C ILE A 65 7.58 0.09 -2.75
N SER A 66 8.64 0.87 -3.02
CA SER A 66 8.84 1.54 -4.30
C SER A 66 9.57 0.70 -5.33
N VAL A 67 9.05 0.72 -6.55
CA VAL A 67 9.62 -0.05 -7.66
C VAL A 67 9.63 0.75 -8.96
N SER A 68 10.69 0.58 -9.75
CA SER A 68 10.76 1.09 -11.12
C SER A 68 10.42 -0.03 -12.10
N VAL A 69 9.45 0.22 -12.98
CA VAL A 69 8.97 -0.78 -13.94
C VAL A 69 9.30 -0.32 -15.36
N SER A 70 10.14 -1.11 -16.04
CA SER A 70 10.45 -0.94 -17.46
C SER A 70 9.80 -2.02 -18.32
N TRP A 71 9.34 -1.61 -19.50
CA TRP A 71 8.75 -2.49 -20.50
C TRP A 71 9.67 -2.54 -21.70
N ASP A 72 10.40 -3.64 -21.88
CA ASP A 72 11.22 -3.77 -23.07
C ASP A 72 10.32 -3.74 -24.32
N ARG A 73 10.64 -2.91 -25.31
CA ARG A 73 9.74 -2.63 -26.45
C ARG A 73 9.65 -3.79 -27.47
N GLY A 74 10.23 -4.95 -27.16
CA GLY A 74 10.21 -6.15 -27.98
C GLY A 74 8.91 -6.95 -27.83
N ALA A 75 8.40 -7.48 -28.95
CA ALA A 75 7.31 -8.43 -28.96
C ALA A 75 7.73 -9.71 -28.22
N GLY A 76 7.27 -9.89 -26.98
CA GLY A 76 7.62 -11.01 -26.10
C GLY A 76 8.33 -10.65 -24.78
N SER A 77 8.34 -9.37 -24.39
CA SER A 77 9.12 -8.86 -23.26
C SER A 77 8.71 -9.38 -21.87
N LYS A 78 9.71 -9.76 -21.07
CA LYS A 78 9.61 -10.01 -19.64
C LYS A 78 9.65 -8.67 -18.88
N LEU A 79 8.77 -8.55 -17.91
CA LEU A 79 8.79 -7.50 -16.88
C LEU A 79 10.13 -7.51 -16.13
N VAL A 80 10.82 -6.37 -16.12
CA VAL A 80 11.97 -6.15 -15.24
C VAL A 80 11.58 -5.04 -14.26
N ALA A 81 11.25 -5.44 -13.03
CA ALA A 81 11.21 -4.52 -11.90
C ALA A 81 12.66 -4.31 -11.44
N GLU A 82 13.20 -3.12 -11.65
CA GLU A 82 14.54 -2.77 -11.21
C GLU A 82 14.44 -2.18 -9.80
N GLU A 83 14.81 -2.99 -8.81
CA GLU A 83 15.05 -2.53 -7.44
C GLU A 83 16.46 -1.95 -7.34
N ARG A 84 16.65 -0.97 -6.44
CA ARG A 84 17.97 -0.34 -6.22
C ARG A 84 19.03 -1.41 -5.91
N PRO A 85 20.18 -1.43 -6.60
CA PRO A 85 21.16 -2.51 -6.45
C PRO A 85 21.87 -2.42 -5.10
N GLY A 86 21.60 -3.39 -4.24
CA GLY A 86 22.29 -3.62 -2.98
C GLY A 86 21.43 -4.44 -2.04
N LEU A 87 21.82 -5.72 -1.84
CA LEU A 87 21.17 -6.78 -1.06
C LEU A 87 20.36 -7.79 -1.89
N ILE A 88 21.07 -8.79 -2.45
CA ILE A 88 21.06 -10.18 -1.96
C ILE A 88 22.15 -10.92 -2.76
N GLY A 89 23.10 -11.53 -2.05
CA GLY A 89 23.99 -12.53 -2.60
C GLY A 89 23.25 -13.86 -2.72
N GLY A 90 23.44 -14.57 -3.82
CA GLY A 90 22.91 -15.91 -4.01
C GLY A 90 22.66 -16.21 -5.48
N ALA A 91 23.57 -16.95 -6.09
CA ALA A 91 23.47 -17.40 -7.47
C ALA A 91 22.32 -18.41 -7.67
N GLY A 92 21.64 -18.31 -8.82
CA GLY A 92 21.04 -19.47 -9.49
C GLY A 92 19.52 -19.45 -9.67
N GLY A 93 19.08 -19.46 -10.93
CA GLY A 93 17.81 -20.07 -11.35
C GLY A 93 16.65 -19.10 -11.61
N GLY A 94 16.20 -19.04 -12.87
CA GLY A 94 15.02 -18.27 -13.28
C GLY A 94 13.71 -18.84 -12.73
N GLY A 95 13.35 -18.43 -11.51
CA GLY A 95 12.01 -18.58 -10.95
C GLY A 95 11.18 -17.31 -11.19
N SER A 96 9.91 -17.47 -11.55
CA SER A 96 8.92 -16.41 -11.44
C SER A 96 8.91 -15.91 -10.00
N ARG A 97 9.23 -14.64 -9.78
CA ARG A 97 9.02 -14.00 -8.46
C ARG A 97 7.53 -14.12 -8.13
N GLU A 98 7.21 -14.66 -6.97
CA GLU A 98 5.84 -14.79 -6.49
C GLU A 98 5.26 -13.38 -6.26
N ARG A 99 4.11 -13.07 -6.84
CA ARG A 99 3.50 -11.74 -6.74
C ARG A 99 2.94 -11.54 -5.33
N GLN A 100 3.02 -10.31 -4.79
CA GLN A 100 2.47 -10.01 -3.48
C GLN A 100 0.94 -10.15 -3.48
N LYS A 101 0.40 -11.03 -2.65
CA LYS A 101 -1.04 -11.27 -2.56
C LYS A 101 -1.75 -10.22 -1.69
N VAL A 102 -2.79 -9.59 -2.23
CA VAL A 102 -3.62 -8.59 -1.54
C VAL A 102 -5.08 -8.71 -2.01
N MET A 103 -6.06 -8.17 -1.28
CA MET A 103 -7.44 -8.11 -1.76
C MET A 103 -7.57 -7.13 -2.93
N GLY A 104 -6.92 -5.97 -2.83
CA GLY A 104 -6.94 -4.95 -3.87
C GLY A 104 -5.66 -4.14 -3.94
N PHE A 105 -5.33 -3.65 -5.12
CA PHE A 105 -4.21 -2.74 -5.33
C PHE A 105 -4.71 -1.37 -5.78
N VAL A 106 -4.37 -0.31 -5.06
CA VAL A 106 -4.76 1.07 -5.34
C VAL A 106 -3.57 1.86 -5.86
N GLY A 107 -3.62 2.21 -7.15
CA GLY A 107 -2.66 3.11 -7.79
C GLY A 107 -3.18 4.54 -7.81
N ILE A 108 -2.55 5.41 -7.02
CA ILE A 108 -2.85 6.85 -7.00
C ILE A 108 -2.07 7.54 -8.13
N GLN A 109 -2.76 7.88 -9.21
CA GLN A 109 -2.18 8.56 -10.37
C GLN A 109 -1.79 9.99 -9.99
N THR A 110 -0.49 10.27 -10.05
CA THR A 110 0.08 11.59 -9.70
C THR A 110 1.05 12.08 -10.75
N GLY A 111 1.43 13.36 -10.71
CA GLY A 111 2.40 13.95 -11.64
C GLY A 111 3.40 14.89 -10.96
N PHE A 112 4.35 15.41 -11.74
CA PHE A 112 5.38 16.31 -11.23
C PHE A 112 4.83 17.65 -10.69
N GLY A 113 3.65 18.07 -11.15
CA GLY A 113 2.96 19.26 -10.63
C GLY A 113 2.21 19.04 -9.32
N SER A 114 2.09 17.79 -8.85
CA SER A 114 1.18 17.41 -7.76
C SER A 114 1.88 17.20 -6.40
N VAL A 115 3.05 17.80 -6.18
CA VAL A 115 3.82 17.62 -4.93
C VAL A 115 2.99 18.01 -3.70
N GLY A 116 2.24 19.11 -3.77
CA GLY A 116 1.38 19.57 -2.69
C GLY A 116 0.18 18.64 -2.44
N ARG A 117 -0.38 18.04 -3.49
CA ARG A 117 -1.43 17.00 -3.38
C ARG A 117 -0.91 15.76 -2.68
N ARG A 118 0.25 15.23 -3.09
CA ARG A 118 0.89 14.08 -2.42
C ARG A 118 1.16 14.35 -0.94
N ARG A 119 1.63 15.56 -0.60
CA ARG A 119 1.81 15.98 0.79
C ARG A 119 0.48 15.96 1.56
N SER A 120 -0.62 16.36 0.93
CA SER A 120 -1.94 16.40 1.56
C SER A 120 -2.51 15.01 1.75
N LEU A 121 -2.33 14.12 0.78
CA LEU A 121 -2.65 12.69 0.87
C LEU A 121 -1.91 12.01 2.03
N ARG A 122 -0.60 12.26 2.15
CA ARG A 122 0.27 11.80 3.25
C ARG A 122 -0.13 12.26 4.64
N LYS A 123 -0.83 13.40 4.73
CA LYS A 123 -1.38 13.94 5.98
C LYS A 123 -2.82 13.49 6.25
N THR A 124 -3.39 12.66 5.38
CA THR A 124 -4.80 12.25 5.44
C THR A 124 -4.94 10.75 5.25
N TRP A 125 -5.46 10.28 4.13
CA TRP A 125 -5.90 8.89 3.95
C TRP A 125 -4.82 7.95 3.39
N PHE A 126 -3.64 8.46 3.01
CA PHE A 126 -2.51 7.64 2.53
C PHE A 126 -1.23 7.99 3.30
N PRO A 127 -1.04 7.48 4.53
CA PRO A 127 -0.01 7.95 5.46
C PRO A 127 1.41 7.75 4.93
N SER A 128 2.30 8.69 5.29
CA SER A 128 3.70 8.71 4.84
C SER A 128 4.64 7.81 5.62
N ASP A 129 4.32 7.47 6.86
CA ASP A 129 5.18 6.63 7.67
C ASP A 129 4.89 5.14 7.40
N ARG A 130 5.96 4.36 7.27
CA ARG A 130 5.89 2.95 6.86
C ARG A 130 5.03 2.11 7.80
N GLU A 131 5.03 2.41 9.09
CA GLU A 131 4.25 1.67 10.09
C GLU A 131 2.75 1.93 9.94
N SER A 132 2.32 3.19 9.83
CA SER A 132 0.91 3.53 9.62
C SER A 132 0.42 3.09 8.25
N LEU A 133 1.26 3.15 7.22
CA LEU A 133 0.93 2.60 5.91
C LEU A 133 0.74 1.08 6.01
N PHE A 134 1.66 0.35 6.62
CA PHE A 134 1.51 -1.09 6.82
C PHE A 134 0.22 -1.45 7.56
N ARG A 135 -0.11 -0.72 8.64
CA ARG A 135 -1.37 -0.92 9.39
C ARG A 135 -2.61 -0.63 8.53
N LEU A 136 -2.57 0.40 7.69
CA LEU A 136 -3.64 0.69 6.74
C LEU A 136 -3.80 -0.48 5.75
N GLU A 137 -2.70 -0.97 5.18
CA GLU A 137 -2.73 -2.04 4.20
C GLU A 137 -3.21 -3.36 4.81
N GLU A 138 -2.74 -3.71 6.02
CA GLU A 138 -3.16 -4.89 6.76
C GLU A 138 -4.64 -4.83 7.15
N SER A 139 -5.11 -3.70 7.68
CA SER A 139 -6.49 -3.56 8.16
C SER A 139 -7.53 -3.51 7.03
N THR A 140 -7.14 -3.07 5.84
CA THR A 140 -8.04 -2.96 4.67
C THR A 140 -7.87 -4.10 3.68
N GLY A 141 -6.76 -4.84 3.74
CA GLY A 141 -6.36 -5.80 2.71
C GLY A 141 -5.96 -5.14 1.38
N LEU A 142 -5.79 -3.81 1.35
CA LEU A 142 -5.48 -3.04 0.15
C LEU A 142 -4.02 -2.57 0.18
N ALA A 143 -3.29 -2.67 -0.92
CA ALA A 143 -1.98 -2.04 -1.06
C ALA A 143 -2.08 -0.70 -1.81
N PHE A 144 -1.28 0.30 -1.43
CA PHE A 144 -1.36 1.67 -1.97
C PHE A 144 -0.02 2.17 -2.49
N ARG A 145 0.04 2.65 -3.74
CA ARG A 145 1.25 3.30 -4.28
C ARG A 145 0.90 4.54 -5.09
N PHE A 146 1.72 5.57 -4.99
CA PHE A 146 1.72 6.64 -5.98
C PHE A 146 2.23 6.11 -7.33
N VAL A 147 1.57 6.45 -8.42
CA VAL A 147 1.94 6.01 -9.77
C VAL A 147 2.33 7.22 -10.61
N ILE A 148 3.58 7.23 -11.06
CA ILE A 148 4.16 8.36 -11.79
C ILE A 148 5.06 7.86 -12.92
N GLY A 149 5.06 8.56 -14.05
CA GLY A 149 5.99 8.36 -15.15
C GLY A 149 7.29 9.13 -14.98
N LYS A 150 8.06 9.21 -16.07
CA LYS A 150 9.34 9.92 -16.17
C LYS A 150 9.20 11.23 -16.94
N THR A 151 10.15 12.13 -16.72
CA THR A 151 10.30 13.35 -17.52
C THR A 151 11.76 13.54 -17.91
N ASN A 152 12.00 14.25 -19.01
CA ASN A 152 13.36 14.61 -19.45
C ASN A 152 13.98 15.75 -18.61
N ASP A 153 13.18 16.41 -17.77
CA ASP A 153 13.65 17.42 -16.82
C ASP A 153 14.44 16.75 -15.68
N LYS A 154 15.77 16.89 -15.73
CA LYS A 154 16.70 16.32 -14.75
C LYS A 154 16.47 16.84 -13.33
N SER A 155 16.03 18.09 -13.17
CA SER A 155 15.77 18.69 -11.86
C SER A 155 14.55 18.02 -11.22
N LYS A 156 13.46 17.89 -11.97
CA LYS A 156 12.24 17.19 -11.54
C LYS A 156 12.51 15.72 -11.23
N MET A 157 13.28 15.02 -12.06
CA MET A 157 13.65 13.62 -11.78
C MET A 157 14.53 13.49 -10.53
N THR A 158 15.43 14.45 -10.27
CA THR A 158 16.26 14.45 -9.06
C THR A 158 15.41 14.68 -7.81
N ALA A 159 14.47 15.63 -7.86
CA ALA A 159 13.53 15.87 -6.77
C ALA A 159 12.64 14.65 -6.49
N LEU A 160 12.12 14.00 -7.53
CA LEU A 160 11.32 12.77 -7.40
C LEU A 160 12.14 11.63 -6.77
N LYS A 161 13.41 11.44 -7.18
CA LYS A 161 14.27 10.39 -6.59
C LYS A 161 14.47 10.58 -5.09
N ARG A 162 14.62 11.83 -4.63
CA ARG A 162 14.70 12.14 -3.19
C ARG A 162 13.38 11.84 -2.48
N GLU A 163 12.25 12.21 -3.08
CA GLU A 163 10.93 11.89 -2.52
C GLU A 163 10.71 10.36 -2.42
N ILE A 164 11.13 9.59 -3.42
CA ILE A 164 11.09 8.12 -3.37
C ILE A 164 11.98 7.59 -2.25
N GLU A 165 13.15 8.18 -2.00
CA GLU A 165 14.05 7.80 -0.89
C GLU A 165 13.44 8.08 0.47
N ASP A 166 12.74 9.20 0.60
CA ASP A 166 12.18 9.65 1.87
C ASP A 166 10.96 8.82 2.30
N TYR A 167 10.12 8.40 1.34
CA TYR A 167 8.81 7.78 1.63
C TYR A 167 8.67 6.33 1.18
N ASP A 168 9.45 5.87 0.20
CA ASP A 168 9.38 4.53 -0.37
C ASP A 168 7.97 4.15 -0.88
N ASP A 169 7.09 5.07 -1.27
CA ASP A 169 5.66 4.82 -1.58
C ASP A 169 5.24 4.92 -3.07
N PHE A 170 6.14 4.71 -4.03
CA PHE A 170 5.93 4.93 -5.48
C PHE A 170 6.11 3.71 -6.39
N ILE A 171 5.27 3.59 -7.41
CA ILE A 171 5.60 2.90 -8.66
C ILE A 171 6.03 3.93 -9.70
N LEU A 172 7.30 3.84 -10.13
CA LEU A 172 7.85 4.64 -11.22
C LEU A 172 7.73 3.88 -12.54
N LEU A 173 6.88 4.36 -13.44
CA LEU A 173 6.68 3.77 -14.75
C LEU A 173 7.72 4.29 -15.75
N ASP A 174 8.24 3.41 -16.61
CA ASP A 174 9.03 3.81 -17.78
C ASP A 174 8.14 4.31 -18.93
N ALA A 175 7.34 5.33 -18.63
CA ALA A 175 6.46 6.02 -19.56
C ALA A 175 6.61 7.52 -19.35
N GLU A 176 6.47 8.30 -20.42
CA GLU A 176 6.55 9.75 -20.33
C GLU A 176 5.33 10.33 -19.59
N GLU A 177 5.59 11.14 -18.56
CA GLU A 177 4.55 11.79 -17.76
C GLU A 177 4.03 13.05 -18.46
N GLN A 178 2.87 12.92 -19.11
CA GLN A 178 2.14 14.03 -19.73
C GLN A 178 0.63 13.78 -19.68
N TYR A 179 -0.16 14.85 -19.57
CA TYR A 179 -1.63 14.75 -19.56
C TYR A 179 -2.19 14.09 -20.84
N SER A 180 -1.64 14.43 -22.00
CA SER A 180 -2.03 13.83 -23.29
C SER A 180 -1.68 12.34 -23.42
N LYS A 181 -0.92 11.79 -22.47
CA LYS A 181 -0.48 10.40 -22.43
C LYS A 181 -1.16 9.59 -21.32
N LEU A 182 -2.13 10.15 -20.61
CA LEU A 182 -2.86 9.46 -19.53
C LEU A 182 -3.38 8.06 -19.93
N PRO A 183 -4.03 7.85 -21.10
CA PRO A 183 -4.46 6.49 -21.48
C PRO A 183 -3.31 5.46 -21.52
N TYR A 184 -2.14 5.87 -22.00
CA TYR A 184 -0.94 5.02 -22.03
C TYR A 184 -0.37 4.79 -20.64
N LYS A 185 -0.35 5.82 -19.79
CA LYS A 185 0.07 5.72 -18.39
C LYS A 185 -0.82 4.74 -17.62
N THR A 186 -2.14 4.83 -17.80
CA THR A 186 -3.11 3.94 -17.16
C THR A 186 -2.94 2.49 -17.61
N LEU A 187 -2.72 2.23 -18.90
CA LEU A 187 -2.38 0.89 -19.36
C LEU A 187 -1.06 0.38 -18.74
N ALA A 188 -0.02 1.22 -18.72
CA ALA A 188 1.27 0.88 -18.11
C ALA A 188 1.14 0.61 -16.60
N PHE A 189 0.29 1.37 -15.91
CA PHE A 189 -0.09 1.16 -14.52
C PHE A 189 -0.72 -0.22 -14.31
N PHE A 190 -1.78 -0.56 -15.04
CA PHE A 190 -2.44 -1.86 -14.87
C PHE A 190 -1.50 -3.02 -15.16
N LYS A 191 -0.66 -2.89 -16.19
CA LYS A 191 0.37 -3.88 -16.47
C LYS A 191 1.39 -4.01 -15.34
N ALA A 192 1.84 -2.90 -14.76
CA ALA A 192 2.82 -2.89 -13.68
C ALA A 192 2.22 -3.47 -12.40
N ALA A 193 1.01 -3.04 -12.04
CA ALA A 193 0.30 -3.52 -10.87
C ALA A 193 0.06 -5.04 -10.96
N TYR A 194 -0.38 -5.56 -12.12
CA TYR A 194 -0.59 -6.99 -12.33
C TYR A 194 0.68 -7.82 -12.25
N ALA A 195 1.82 -7.23 -12.59
CA ALA A 195 3.13 -7.87 -12.49
C ALA A 195 3.61 -8.01 -11.04
N LEU A 196 3.28 -7.03 -10.21
CA LEU A 196 3.80 -6.88 -8.85
C LEU A 196 2.86 -7.53 -7.81
N PHE A 197 1.56 -7.41 -8.03
CA PHE A 197 0.53 -7.81 -7.07
C PHE A 197 -0.41 -8.85 -7.65
N ASP A 198 -0.72 -9.88 -6.87
CA ASP A 198 -1.84 -10.80 -7.07
C ASP A 198 -3.05 -10.26 -6.30
N ALA A 199 -3.94 -9.54 -6.99
CA ALA A 199 -5.07 -8.83 -6.38
C ALA A 199 -6.39 -9.17 -7.06
N ASP A 200 -7.49 -9.24 -6.29
CA ASP A 200 -8.83 -9.47 -6.84
C ASP A 200 -9.32 -8.25 -7.65
N PHE A 201 -8.91 -7.05 -7.22
CA PHE A 201 -9.19 -5.78 -7.91
C PHE A 201 -7.96 -4.88 -8.00
N TYR A 202 -7.85 -4.19 -9.12
CA TYR A 202 -6.89 -3.12 -9.34
C TYR A 202 -7.64 -1.80 -9.51
N VAL A 203 -7.37 -0.85 -8.63
CA VAL A 203 -8.06 0.42 -8.51
C VAL A 203 -7.17 1.53 -9.03
N LYS A 204 -7.69 2.29 -9.99
CA LYS A 204 -7.11 3.58 -10.37
C LYS A 204 -7.78 4.66 -9.53
N ALA A 205 -7.00 5.53 -8.90
CA ALA A 205 -7.50 6.71 -8.19
C ALA A 205 -6.69 7.95 -8.61
N ASP A 206 -7.31 9.12 -8.74
CA ASP A 206 -6.58 10.39 -8.92
C ASP A 206 -6.05 10.94 -7.59
N ASP A 207 -4.98 11.73 -7.68
CA ASP A 207 -4.38 12.39 -6.51
C ASP A 207 -5.16 13.63 -6.02
N ASP A 208 -6.34 13.91 -6.57
CA ASP A 208 -7.22 15.01 -6.17
C ASP A 208 -8.60 14.57 -5.69
N ILE A 209 -8.75 13.34 -5.17
CA ILE A 209 -9.95 12.89 -4.47
C ILE A 209 -9.69 12.65 -2.97
N TYR A 210 -10.76 12.63 -2.17
CA TYR A 210 -10.70 12.10 -0.81
C TYR A 210 -11.24 10.67 -0.80
N LEU A 211 -10.38 9.69 -0.54
CA LEU A 211 -10.75 8.28 -0.49
C LEU A 211 -10.94 7.84 0.97
N ARG A 212 -11.89 6.93 1.21
CA ARG A 212 -12.10 6.23 2.47
C ARG A 212 -11.71 4.76 2.30
N PRO A 213 -10.46 4.38 2.64
CA PRO A 213 -9.94 3.02 2.42
C PRO A 213 -10.76 1.90 3.06
N ASP A 214 -11.31 2.14 4.25
CA ASP A 214 -12.20 1.22 4.96
C ASP A 214 -13.47 0.90 4.14
N ARG A 215 -14.08 1.93 3.55
CA ARG A 215 -15.27 1.78 2.72
C ARG A 215 -14.96 1.17 1.36
N LEU A 216 -13.81 1.49 0.79
CA LEU A 216 -13.35 0.85 -0.44
C LEU A 216 -13.12 -0.65 -0.22
N SER A 217 -12.47 -1.04 0.89
CA SER A 217 -12.24 -2.45 1.24
C SER A 217 -13.56 -3.25 1.30
N VAL A 218 -14.56 -2.73 2.02
CA VAL A 218 -15.88 -3.37 2.10
C VAL A 218 -16.55 -3.47 0.73
N LEU A 219 -16.46 -2.41 -0.09
CA LEU A 219 -17.03 -2.42 -1.44
C LEU A 219 -16.35 -3.47 -2.34
N LEU A 220 -15.04 -3.63 -2.26
CA LEU A 220 -14.31 -4.62 -3.07
C LEU A 220 -14.56 -6.05 -2.59
N ALA A 221 -14.66 -6.28 -1.28
CA ALA A 221 -14.96 -7.59 -0.69
C ALA A 221 -16.37 -8.13 -0.99
N LYS A 222 -17.28 -7.29 -1.51
CA LYS A 222 -18.63 -7.69 -1.90
C LYS A 222 -18.60 -8.83 -2.93
N GLU A 223 -19.35 -9.90 -2.66
CA GLU A 223 -19.54 -11.00 -3.61
C GLU A 223 -20.23 -10.51 -4.90
N ARG A 224 -19.75 -11.02 -6.04
CA ARG A 224 -20.25 -10.66 -7.37
C ARG A 224 -20.50 -11.91 -8.19
N PRO A 225 -21.60 -11.96 -8.96
CA PRO A 225 -21.89 -13.10 -9.82
C PRO A 225 -20.97 -13.17 -11.06
N HIS A 226 -20.35 -12.05 -11.45
CA HIS A 226 -19.46 -11.96 -12.61
C HIS A 226 -18.03 -11.72 -12.16
N SER A 227 -17.09 -12.55 -12.61
CA SER A 227 -15.67 -12.37 -12.31
C SER A 227 -15.06 -11.17 -13.05
N GLN A 228 -15.54 -10.87 -14.26
CA GLN A 228 -15.14 -9.70 -15.04
C GLN A 228 -16.00 -8.48 -14.70
N THR A 229 -15.52 -7.65 -13.78
CA THR A 229 -16.22 -6.46 -13.30
C THR A 229 -15.43 -5.18 -13.54
N TYR A 230 -16.11 -4.18 -14.10
CA TYR A 230 -15.71 -2.78 -14.14
C TYR A 230 -16.60 -1.99 -13.19
N LEU A 231 -16.03 -1.58 -12.05
CA LEU A 231 -16.73 -0.89 -10.98
C LEU A 231 -16.37 0.60 -10.98
N GLY A 232 -17.38 1.46 -10.90
CA GLY A 232 -17.18 2.90 -10.84
C GLY A 232 -18.50 3.65 -10.70
N CYS A 233 -18.42 4.97 -10.56
CA CYS A 233 -19.58 5.82 -10.77
C CYS A 233 -19.77 6.01 -12.28
N MET A 234 -20.78 5.35 -12.86
CA MET A 234 -20.99 5.27 -14.29
C MET A 234 -21.72 6.51 -14.83
N LYS A 235 -21.31 6.97 -16.01
CA LYS A 235 -21.85 8.15 -16.68
C LYS A 235 -22.06 7.94 -18.16
N LYS A 236 -22.90 8.82 -18.72
CA LYS A 236 -22.97 9.14 -20.14
C LYS A 236 -22.88 10.65 -20.30
N GLY A 237 -22.51 11.11 -21.49
CA GLY A 237 -22.44 12.52 -21.80
C GLY A 237 -22.06 12.77 -23.25
N PRO A 238 -22.13 14.03 -23.70
CA PRO A 238 -21.85 14.39 -25.09
C PRO A 238 -20.38 14.13 -25.42
N VAL A 239 -20.13 13.72 -26.67
CA VAL A 239 -18.77 13.72 -27.22
C VAL A 239 -18.37 15.17 -27.50
N PHE A 240 -17.24 15.59 -26.96
CA PHE A 240 -16.75 16.95 -27.13
C PHE A 240 -16.05 17.10 -28.49
N THR A 241 -16.75 17.68 -29.46
CA THR A 241 -16.26 17.84 -30.85
C THR A 241 -15.63 19.20 -31.13
N ASP A 242 -15.69 20.15 -30.19
CA ASP A 242 -15.11 21.49 -30.34
C ASP A 242 -13.64 21.48 -29.87
N PRO A 243 -12.66 21.78 -30.75
CA PRO A 243 -11.24 21.82 -30.41
C PRO A 243 -10.84 22.81 -29.30
N SER A 244 -11.70 23.78 -28.97
CA SER A 244 -11.47 24.74 -27.89
C SER A 244 -11.78 24.19 -26.49
N LEU A 245 -12.49 23.06 -26.41
CA LEU A 245 -12.86 22.45 -25.14
C LEU A 245 -11.74 21.58 -24.59
N LYS A 246 -11.55 21.63 -23.25
CA LYS A 246 -10.54 20.86 -22.52
C LYS A 246 -10.53 19.36 -22.86
N TRP A 247 -11.71 18.78 -23.10
CA TRP A 247 -11.90 17.35 -23.32
C TRP A 247 -12.21 17.00 -24.78
N TYR A 248 -11.84 17.88 -25.71
CA TYR A 248 -11.98 17.66 -27.15
C TYR A 248 -11.47 16.27 -27.56
N GLU A 249 -12.29 15.54 -28.31
CA GLU A 249 -11.96 14.24 -28.86
C GLU A 249 -11.69 14.35 -30.37
N PRO A 250 -10.42 14.32 -30.82
CA PRO A 250 -10.07 14.42 -32.23
C PRO A 250 -10.57 13.24 -33.06
N LEU A 251 -10.82 12.08 -32.43
CA LEU A 251 -11.41 10.91 -33.07
C LEU A 251 -12.93 10.83 -32.87
N SER A 252 -13.58 11.96 -32.57
CA SER A 252 -15.02 12.04 -32.33
C SER A 252 -15.86 11.53 -33.51
N TYR A 253 -15.34 11.58 -34.74
CA TYR A 253 -16.00 11.01 -35.93
C TYR A 253 -16.13 9.47 -35.89
N LEU A 254 -15.36 8.77 -35.04
CA LEU A 254 -15.50 7.34 -34.78
C LEU A 254 -16.54 7.04 -33.69
N LEU A 255 -17.05 8.08 -33.02
CA LEU A 255 -17.97 7.98 -31.89
C LEU A 255 -19.36 8.50 -32.29
N GLY A 256 -20.35 8.19 -31.45
CA GLY A 256 -21.69 8.77 -31.56
C GLY A 256 -21.75 10.21 -31.05
N LYS A 257 -22.96 10.77 -30.96
CA LYS A 257 -23.18 12.09 -30.33
C LYS A 257 -22.91 12.07 -28.82
N GLU A 258 -23.05 10.90 -28.19
CA GLU A 258 -22.78 10.68 -26.78
C GLU A 258 -21.74 9.56 -26.62
N TYR A 259 -20.92 9.67 -25.59
CA TYR A 259 -20.08 8.57 -25.14
C TYR A 259 -20.97 7.42 -24.63
N PHE A 260 -20.47 6.20 -24.80
CA PHE A 260 -21.03 5.02 -24.16
C PHE A 260 -20.99 5.12 -22.63
N LEU A 261 -21.69 4.22 -21.94
CA LEU A 261 -21.64 4.14 -20.48
C LEU A 261 -20.22 3.77 -20.03
N HIS A 262 -19.60 4.60 -19.20
CA HIS A 262 -18.26 4.35 -18.65
C HIS A 262 -18.13 5.00 -17.26
N ALA A 263 -17.14 4.59 -16.45
CA ALA A 263 -16.92 5.22 -15.16
C ALA A 263 -16.31 6.63 -15.33
N TYR A 264 -16.56 7.50 -14.36
CA TYR A 264 -15.79 8.73 -14.26
C TYR A 264 -14.30 8.44 -14.02
N GLY A 265 -13.43 9.26 -14.61
CA GLY A 265 -11.98 9.14 -14.46
C GLY A 265 -11.43 9.08 -13.03
N PRO A 266 -11.90 9.88 -12.05
CA PRO A 266 -11.18 10.00 -10.78
C PRO A 266 -11.04 8.74 -9.95
N ILE A 267 -11.99 7.81 -10.02
CA ILE A 267 -11.81 6.49 -9.43
C ILE A 267 -12.64 5.41 -10.13
N TYR A 268 -12.01 4.26 -10.38
CA TYR A 268 -12.67 3.04 -10.80
C TYR A 268 -11.80 1.81 -10.48
N ALA A 269 -12.42 0.64 -10.44
CA ALA A 269 -11.76 -0.64 -10.17
C ALA A 269 -12.02 -1.63 -11.30
N LEU A 270 -10.98 -2.38 -11.67
CA LEU A 270 -11.03 -3.48 -12.63
C LEU A 270 -10.69 -4.77 -11.89
N SER A 271 -11.53 -5.80 -12.05
CA SER A 271 -11.26 -7.14 -11.52
C SER A 271 -10.00 -7.76 -12.12
N ALA A 272 -9.39 -8.71 -11.42
CA ALA A 272 -8.20 -9.45 -11.84
C ALA A 272 -8.28 -9.98 -13.29
N ASP A 273 -9.38 -10.62 -13.66
CA ASP A 273 -9.60 -11.20 -15.00
C ASP A 273 -9.57 -10.16 -16.12
N VAL A 274 -10.09 -8.96 -15.84
CA VAL A 274 -10.11 -7.84 -16.78
C VAL A 274 -8.69 -7.31 -16.97
N VAL A 275 -7.97 -7.11 -15.87
CA VAL A 275 -6.58 -6.63 -15.93
C VAL A 275 -5.66 -7.66 -16.59
N ALA A 276 -5.83 -8.95 -16.29
CA ALA A 276 -5.13 -10.03 -16.96
C ALA A 276 -5.33 -9.97 -18.49
N SER A 277 -6.58 -9.74 -18.92
CA SER A 277 -6.90 -9.55 -20.33
C SER A 277 -6.17 -8.34 -20.91
N LEU A 278 -6.20 -7.18 -20.24
CA LEU A 278 -5.49 -5.96 -20.65
C LEU A 278 -3.97 -6.17 -20.76
N VAL A 279 -3.37 -6.95 -19.86
CA VAL A 279 -1.92 -7.25 -19.86
C VAL A 279 -1.53 -8.04 -21.10
N THR A 280 -2.36 -8.99 -21.52
CA THR A 280 -2.11 -9.84 -22.69
C THR A 280 -2.40 -9.17 -24.04
N LEU A 281 -3.01 -7.98 -24.04
CA LEU A 281 -3.31 -7.26 -25.27
C LEU A 281 -2.03 -6.92 -26.04
N ARG A 282 -2.02 -7.26 -27.33
CA ARG A 282 -0.98 -6.79 -28.24
C ARG A 282 -1.08 -5.28 -28.37
N ASN A 283 0.08 -4.63 -28.52
CA ASN A 283 0.13 -3.20 -28.79
C ASN A 283 -0.77 -2.86 -29.99
N ASN A 284 -1.52 -1.76 -29.88
CA ASN A 284 -2.46 -1.27 -30.89
C ASN A 284 -3.67 -2.18 -31.17
N SER A 285 -3.98 -3.18 -30.33
CA SER A 285 -5.20 -4.00 -30.50
C SER A 285 -6.47 -3.22 -30.22
N PHE A 286 -6.43 -2.29 -29.25
CA PHE A 286 -7.55 -1.42 -28.93
C PHE A 286 -7.24 0.04 -29.24
N ARG A 287 -8.31 0.77 -29.55
CA ARG A 287 -8.25 2.21 -29.84
C ARG A 287 -7.94 2.99 -28.56
N MET A 288 -6.98 3.90 -28.66
CA MET A 288 -6.75 4.95 -27.67
C MET A 288 -7.54 6.19 -28.07
N PHE A 289 -8.26 6.78 -27.12
CA PHE A 289 -8.93 8.08 -27.23
C PHE A 289 -8.13 9.14 -26.46
N SER A 290 -8.47 10.42 -26.61
CA SER A 290 -7.75 11.50 -25.91
C SER A 290 -8.03 11.51 -24.41
N ASN A 291 -9.25 11.14 -24.01
CA ASN A 291 -9.65 11.04 -22.61
C ASN A 291 -9.39 9.61 -22.08
N GLU A 292 -8.75 9.50 -20.92
CA GLU A 292 -8.39 8.22 -20.33
C GLU A 292 -9.62 7.38 -19.96
N ASP A 293 -10.61 8.00 -19.32
CA ASP A 293 -11.80 7.32 -18.83
C ASP A 293 -12.67 6.79 -19.97
N VAL A 294 -12.76 7.57 -21.05
CA VAL A 294 -13.35 7.14 -22.33
C VAL A 294 -12.57 5.97 -22.92
N THR A 295 -11.23 6.02 -22.91
CA THR A 295 -10.42 4.90 -23.42
C THR A 295 -10.68 3.61 -22.67
N ILE A 296 -10.68 3.65 -21.34
CA ILE A 296 -10.95 2.47 -20.51
C ILE A 296 -12.38 1.96 -20.74
N GLY A 297 -13.38 2.84 -20.74
CA GLY A 297 -14.76 2.44 -21.00
C GLY A 297 -14.96 1.79 -22.37
N ALA A 298 -14.27 2.27 -23.42
CA ALA A 298 -14.33 1.66 -24.75
C ALA A 298 -13.81 0.22 -24.73
N TRP A 299 -12.75 -0.05 -23.96
CA TRP A 299 -12.18 -1.38 -23.84
C TRP A 299 -13.06 -2.30 -23.01
N MET A 300 -13.69 -1.79 -21.96
CA MET A 300 -14.63 -2.56 -21.14
C MET A 300 -15.83 -3.00 -21.96
N LEU A 301 -16.33 -2.14 -22.86
CA LEU A 301 -17.34 -2.54 -23.85
C LEU A 301 -16.81 -3.60 -24.81
N ALA A 302 -15.64 -3.38 -25.42
CA ALA A 302 -15.08 -4.30 -26.42
C ALA A 302 -14.81 -5.70 -25.85
N MET A 303 -14.46 -5.79 -24.57
CA MET A 303 -14.20 -7.04 -23.85
C MET A 303 -15.44 -7.64 -23.19
N ASN A 304 -16.64 -7.06 -23.39
CA ASN A 304 -17.89 -7.52 -22.79
C ASN A 304 -17.85 -7.60 -21.25
N VAL A 305 -17.24 -6.61 -20.61
CA VAL A 305 -17.09 -6.55 -19.13
C VAL A 305 -18.37 -6.04 -18.48
N ASN A 306 -18.75 -6.63 -17.34
CA ASN A 306 -19.91 -6.19 -16.57
C ASN A 306 -19.66 -4.82 -15.92
N HIS A 307 -20.52 -3.85 -16.19
CA HIS A 307 -20.45 -2.51 -15.60
C HIS A 307 -21.25 -2.45 -14.30
N GLU A 308 -20.57 -2.28 -13.16
CA GLU A 308 -21.20 -2.04 -11.87
C GLU A 308 -21.20 -0.54 -11.55
N ASN A 309 -22.39 0.06 -11.56
CA ASN A 309 -22.55 1.45 -11.18
C ASN A 309 -22.65 1.61 -9.65
N ASN A 310 -21.79 2.43 -9.07
CA ASN A 310 -21.81 2.75 -7.64
C ASN A 310 -21.58 4.24 -7.40
N TYR A 311 -22.61 4.93 -6.90
CA TYR A 311 -22.59 6.37 -6.64
C TYR A 311 -21.76 6.77 -5.40
N GLU A 312 -21.43 5.83 -4.51
CA GLU A 312 -20.57 6.09 -3.35
C GLU A 312 -19.12 6.41 -3.77
N LEU A 313 -18.74 6.07 -5.01
CA LEU A 313 -17.46 6.42 -5.62
C LEU A 313 -17.43 7.85 -6.20
N CYS A 314 -18.56 8.57 -6.19
CA CYS A 314 -18.68 9.94 -6.70
C CYS A 314 -19.49 10.85 -5.77
N ALA A 315 -19.35 10.65 -4.46
CA ALA A 315 -20.08 11.45 -3.50
C ALA A 315 -19.57 12.90 -3.49
N PRO A 316 -20.47 13.91 -3.47
CA PRO A 316 -20.06 15.32 -3.37
C PRO A 316 -19.62 15.69 -1.95
N ASP A 317 -19.97 14.88 -0.95
CA ASP A 317 -19.55 15.05 0.43
C ASP A 317 -19.47 13.70 1.15
N CYS A 318 -18.78 13.65 2.30
CA CYS A 318 -18.73 12.45 3.13
C CYS A 318 -20.09 12.12 3.72
N THR A 319 -20.51 10.87 3.54
CA THR A 319 -21.70 10.26 4.16
C THR A 319 -21.28 9.00 4.92
N ALA A 320 -22.23 8.32 5.57
CA ALA A 320 -21.95 7.04 6.21
C ALA A 320 -21.42 5.98 5.22
N SER A 321 -21.83 6.04 3.95
CA SER A 321 -21.53 5.08 2.90
C SER A 321 -20.49 5.55 1.87
N SER A 322 -20.21 6.85 1.79
CA SER A 322 -19.35 7.41 0.74
C SER A 322 -17.98 6.73 0.74
N VAL A 323 -17.56 6.24 -0.42
CA VAL A 323 -16.25 5.61 -0.61
C VAL A 323 -15.23 6.64 -1.08
N ALA A 324 -15.61 7.50 -2.04
CA ALA A 324 -14.76 8.56 -2.54
C ALA A 324 -15.54 9.87 -2.68
N VAL A 325 -14.89 10.97 -2.29
CA VAL A 325 -15.47 12.32 -2.25
C VAL A 325 -14.70 13.27 -3.16
N TRP A 326 -15.43 13.95 -4.05
CA TRP A 326 -14.90 14.91 -5.01
C TRP A 326 -16.01 15.82 -5.58
N ASP A 327 -15.63 17.01 -6.05
CA ASP A 327 -16.54 18.12 -6.30
C ASP A 327 -17.21 18.07 -7.69
N ILE A 328 -18.00 17.04 -7.96
CA ILE A 328 -18.80 16.96 -9.19
C ILE A 328 -20.01 17.93 -9.15
N PRO A 329 -20.36 18.62 -10.26
CA PRO A 329 -19.64 18.76 -11.54
C PRO A 329 -18.69 19.96 -11.56
N LYS A 330 -18.40 20.60 -10.42
CA LYS A 330 -17.67 21.88 -10.33
C LYS A 330 -16.20 21.73 -10.74
N CYS A 331 -15.57 20.64 -10.33
CA CYS A 331 -14.16 20.34 -10.59
C CYS A 331 -14.01 18.91 -11.13
N SER A 332 -12.88 18.63 -11.79
CA SER A 332 -12.59 17.27 -12.28
C SER A 332 -12.28 16.29 -11.14
N GLY A 333 -11.86 16.80 -9.98
CA GLY A 333 -11.69 16.11 -8.69
C GLY A 333 -12.21 17.02 -7.58
N LEU A 334 -11.52 17.11 -6.45
CA LEU A 334 -11.74 18.17 -5.46
C LEU A 334 -11.28 19.52 -5.99
N CYS A 335 -12.05 20.57 -5.70
CA CYS A 335 -11.63 21.94 -5.87
C CYS A 335 -10.60 22.29 -4.78
N ASN A 336 -9.44 22.84 -5.15
CA ASN A 336 -8.32 23.12 -4.24
C ASN A 336 -7.94 21.90 -3.38
N PRO A 337 -7.53 20.77 -4.00
CA PRO A 337 -7.40 19.47 -3.33
C PRO A 337 -6.44 19.51 -2.13
N GLU A 338 -5.37 20.32 -2.20
CA GLU A 338 -4.38 20.44 -1.13
C GLU A 338 -4.98 20.96 0.19
N VAL A 339 -6.01 21.80 0.11
CA VAL A 339 -6.73 22.33 1.28
C VAL A 339 -7.91 21.42 1.60
N LYS A 340 -8.70 21.07 0.59
CA LYS A 340 -9.97 20.38 0.77
C LYS A 340 -9.82 18.99 1.39
N MET A 341 -8.75 18.25 1.03
CA MET A 341 -8.47 16.96 1.66
C MET A 341 -8.27 17.08 3.17
N LEU A 342 -7.53 18.10 3.62
CA LEU A 342 -7.27 18.33 5.03
C LEU A 342 -8.54 18.75 5.79
N GLU A 343 -9.41 19.54 5.16
CA GLU A 343 -10.71 19.91 5.74
C GLU A 343 -11.63 18.69 5.89
N LEU A 344 -11.73 17.86 4.86
CA LEU A 344 -12.53 16.64 4.91
C LEU A 344 -12.00 15.69 5.98
N HIS A 345 -10.69 15.49 6.06
CA HIS A 345 -10.09 14.56 7.03
C HIS A 345 -10.33 14.94 8.50
N LYS A 346 -10.57 16.22 8.80
CA LYS A 346 -10.90 16.68 10.16
C LYS A 346 -12.32 16.32 10.60
N ARG A 347 -13.19 15.93 9.67
CA ARG A 347 -14.58 15.59 9.97
C ARG A 347 -14.66 14.11 10.34
N GLU A 348 -15.25 13.82 11.50
CA GLU A 348 -15.39 12.44 11.98
C GLU A 348 -16.17 11.54 11.02
N ILE A 349 -17.15 12.08 10.28
CA ILE A 349 -17.87 11.30 9.26
C ILE A 349 -16.97 10.84 8.09
N CYS A 350 -15.86 11.54 7.84
CA CYS A 350 -14.92 11.21 6.78
C CYS A 350 -13.82 10.25 7.26
N SER A 351 -13.16 10.59 8.37
CA SER A 351 -11.97 9.89 8.88
C SER A 351 -12.27 8.87 9.98
N GLY A 352 -13.47 8.93 10.58
CA GLY A 352 -13.92 7.99 11.59
C GLY A 352 -14.31 6.65 10.97
N GLY A 353 -14.00 5.57 11.70
CA GLY A 353 -14.41 4.22 11.34
C GLY A 353 -15.93 4.02 11.44
N PRO A 354 -16.46 2.86 11.04
CA PRO A 354 -17.90 2.57 11.05
C PRO A 354 -18.63 2.81 12.38
N THR A 355 -17.90 2.81 13.49
CA THR A 355 -18.44 2.94 14.85
C THR A 355 -18.62 4.38 15.35
N SER A 356 -18.13 5.41 14.65
CA SER A 356 -18.24 6.79 15.13
C SER A 356 -19.55 7.50 14.72
N ALA A 357 -20.41 6.85 13.93
CA ALA A 357 -21.63 7.46 13.40
C ALA A 357 -22.91 7.05 14.16
N SER A 358 -22.83 6.27 15.24
CA SER A 358 -24.00 5.78 15.99
C SER A 358 -24.43 6.64 17.18
N ASP A 359 -23.69 7.71 17.51
CA ASP A 359 -23.93 8.52 18.71
C ASP A 359 -24.34 9.96 18.38
N GLY A 360 -25.33 10.14 17.49
CA GLY A 360 -25.86 11.44 17.08
C GLY A 360 -27.38 11.52 17.12
#